data_AF-A0A6L3X6K6-F1
#
_entry.id   AF-A0A6L3X6K6-F1
#
_cell.length_a   1.000
_cell.length_b   1.000
_cell.length_c   1.000
_cell.angle_alpha   90.00
_cell.angle_beta   90.00
_cell.angle_gamma   90.00
#
_symmetry.space_group_name_H-M   'P 1'
#
loop_
_entity.id
_entity.type
_entity.pdbx_description
1 polymer ?
#
loop_
_entity_poly.entity_id
_entity_poly.type
_entity_poly.pdbx_seq_one_letter_code
_entity_poly.pdbx_strand_id
1 'polypeptide(L)'
;IYLFAIARFFFAIAGLDTGSPFTGIGASREAMLGVLVEPILLLGLWVAAQVAGSTHISFITDTVYHWPVSRSLPLVLALCACAFATFIEMGKLPFDLAEAEQELQEGPLTEYSGYGFAVLKWGISLKQLVVLQMFVGVFFPWGQMTHF
;
A
#
# COMPACT_ATOMS: atom_id res chain seq x y z
N ILE A 1 5.86 -0.53 7.08
CA ILE A 1 4.77 0.47 7.00
C ILE A 1 5.34 1.89 6.88
N TYR A 2 6.07 2.41 7.87
CA TYR A 2 6.62 3.78 7.80
C TYR A 2 7.57 4.07 6.62
N LEU A 3 8.18 3.04 6.02
CA LEU A 3 8.95 3.20 4.78
C LEU A 3 8.07 3.70 3.61
N PHE A 4 6.79 3.33 3.57
CA PHE A 4 5.85 3.84 2.57
C PHE A 4 5.56 5.33 2.75
N ALA A 5 5.52 5.83 4.00
CA ALA A 5 5.32 7.25 4.28
C ALA A 5 6.45 8.11 3.67
N ILE A 6 7.70 7.61 3.71
CA ILE A 6 8.85 8.28 3.08
C ILE A 6 8.69 8.33 1.55
N ALA A 7 8.26 7.23 0.93
CA ALA A 7 8.02 7.20 -0.51
C ALA A 7 6.94 8.22 -0.94
N ARG A 8 5.84 8.31 -0.17
CA ARG A 8 4.78 9.29 -0.45
C ARG A 8 5.22 10.73 -0.23
N PHE A 9 6.09 10.98 0.77
CA PHE A 9 6.67 12.30 0.99
C PHE A 9 7.47 12.80 -0.23
N PHE A 10 8.34 11.95 -0.80
CA PHE A 10 9.08 12.31 -2.01
C PHE A 10 8.17 12.50 -3.23
N PHE A 11 7.14 11.66 -3.38
CA PHE A 11 6.15 11.81 -4.45
C PHE A 11 5.38 13.14 -4.34
N ALA A 12 4.96 13.52 -3.13
CA ALA A 12 4.27 14.77 -2.88
C ALA A 12 5.13 15.99 -3.22
N ILE A 13 6.42 15.99 -2.85
CA ILE A 13 7.34 17.09 -3.20
C ILE A 13 7.58 17.15 -4.71
N ALA A 14 7.76 16.01 -5.38
CA ALA A 14 7.95 15.97 -6.83
C ALA A 14 6.76 16.54 -7.62
N GLY A 15 5.54 16.38 -7.09
CA GLY A 15 4.34 16.99 -7.65
C GLY A 15 4.14 18.47 -7.31
N LEU A 16 4.83 19.00 -6.29
CA LEU A 16 4.83 20.43 -5.96
C LEU A 16 5.91 21.22 -6.72
N ASP A 17 7.05 20.58 -7.01
CA ASP A 17 8.21 21.19 -7.68
C ASP A 17 7.96 21.54 -9.15
N THR A 18 7.03 20.82 -9.77
CA THR A 18 6.62 20.95 -11.18
C THR A 18 5.90 22.27 -11.49
N GLY A 19 5.20 22.83 -10.51
CA GLY A 19 4.64 24.19 -10.60
C GLY A 19 3.37 24.33 -11.47
N SER A 20 2.86 23.26 -12.09
CA SER A 20 1.52 23.29 -12.69
C SER A 20 0.41 22.99 -11.66
N PRO A 21 -0.80 23.54 -11.87
CA PRO A 21 -1.93 23.28 -10.98
C PRO A 21 -2.40 21.82 -11.04
N PHE A 22 -2.23 21.12 -12.17
CA PHE A 22 -2.70 19.75 -12.35
C PHE A 22 -1.83 18.73 -11.60
N THR A 23 -0.51 18.90 -11.61
CA THR A 23 0.41 18.05 -10.85
C THR A 23 0.22 18.23 -9.34
N GLY A 24 0.04 19.46 -8.87
CA GLY A 24 -0.21 19.77 -7.47
C GLY A 24 -1.54 19.17 -6.95
N ILE A 25 -2.61 19.23 -7.74
CA ILE A 25 -3.89 18.61 -7.38
C ILE A 25 -3.76 17.08 -7.32
N GLY A 26 -3.13 16.44 -8.32
CA GLY A 26 -2.91 14.99 -8.31
C GLY A 26 -2.07 14.52 -7.12
N ALA A 27 -0.99 15.24 -6.80
CA ALA A 27 -0.14 14.94 -5.64
C ALA A 27 -0.89 15.10 -4.30
N SER A 28 -1.75 16.12 -4.18
CA SER A 28 -2.57 16.32 -2.97
C SER A 28 -3.57 15.19 -2.74
N ARG A 29 -4.19 14.67 -3.82
CA ARG A 29 -5.15 13.56 -3.78
C ARG A 29 -4.47 12.26 -3.36
N GLU A 30 -3.31 11.95 -3.93
CA GLU A 30 -2.50 10.78 -3.54
C GLU A 30 -2.07 10.86 -2.07
N ALA A 31 -1.61 12.04 -1.62
CA ALA A 31 -1.22 12.23 -0.23
C ALA A 31 -2.41 12.02 0.73
N MET A 32 -3.59 12.55 0.39
CA MET A 32 -4.80 12.37 1.18
C MET A 32 -5.23 10.89 1.26
N LEU A 33 -5.22 10.16 0.13
CA LEU A 33 -5.48 8.72 0.13
C LEU A 33 -4.46 7.98 1.00
N GLY A 34 -3.18 8.29 0.86
CA GLY A 34 -2.13 7.63 1.63
C GLY A 34 -2.30 7.77 3.15
N VAL A 35 -2.65 8.98 3.62
CA VAL A 35 -2.92 9.25 5.04
C VAL A 35 -4.13 8.47 5.55
N LEU A 36 -5.15 8.23 4.71
CA LEU A 36 -6.33 7.45 5.08
C LEU A 36 -6.08 5.93 5.05
N VAL A 37 -5.24 5.45 4.15
CA VAL A 37 -4.96 4.01 3.97
C VAL A 37 -4.01 3.47 5.04
N GLU A 38 -3.03 4.27 5.48
CA GLU A 38 -2.07 3.89 6.51
C GLU A 38 -2.69 3.35 7.82
N PRO A 39 -3.64 4.05 8.46
CA PRO A 39 -4.26 3.54 9.69
C PRO A 39 -5.04 2.24 9.44
N ILE A 40 -5.61 2.03 8.25
CA ILE A 40 -6.33 0.79 7.92
C ILE A 40 -5.35 -0.38 7.87
N LEU A 41 -4.19 -0.22 7.20
CA LEU A 41 -3.14 -1.23 7.18
C LEU A 41 -2.57 -1.52 8.58
N LEU A 42 -2.31 -0.47 9.36
CA LEU A 42 -1.79 -0.59 10.73
C LEU A 42 -2.76 -1.36 11.63
N LEU A 43 -4.04 -1.00 11.61
CA LEU A 43 -5.05 -1.66 12.45
C LEU A 43 -5.32 -3.10 11.99
N GLY A 44 -5.36 -3.37 10.70
CA GLY A 44 -5.52 -4.74 10.18
C GLY A 44 -4.36 -5.66 10.60
N LEU A 45 -3.12 -5.19 10.43
CA LEU A 45 -1.93 -5.93 10.87
C LEU A 45 -1.84 -6.04 12.40
N TRP A 46 -2.29 -5.02 13.13
CA TRP A 46 -2.36 -5.07 14.59
C TRP A 46 -3.33 -6.15 15.07
N VAL A 47 -4.51 -6.27 14.46
CA VAL A 47 -5.46 -7.35 14.80
C VAL A 47 -4.84 -8.72 14.52
N ALA A 48 -4.15 -8.89 13.39
CA ALA A 48 -3.44 -10.13 13.09
C ALA A 48 -2.34 -10.44 14.14
N ALA A 49 -1.58 -9.42 14.56
CA ALA A 49 -0.59 -9.54 15.62
C ALA A 49 -1.20 -9.92 16.99
N GLN A 50 -2.37 -9.37 17.34
CA GLN A 50 -3.09 -9.72 18.56
C GLN A 50 -3.58 -11.18 18.53
N VAL A 51 -4.03 -11.67 17.38
CA VAL A 51 -4.44 -13.07 17.22
C VAL A 51 -3.23 -14.01 17.39
N ALA A 52 -2.08 -13.65 16.83
CA ALA A 52 -0.82 -14.40 16.95
C ALA A 52 -0.12 -14.22 18.32
N GLY A 53 -0.46 -13.19 19.08
CA GLY A 53 0.22 -12.85 20.34
C GLY A 53 1.65 -12.32 20.15
N SER A 54 2.01 -11.89 18.93
CA SER A 54 3.37 -11.49 18.56
C SER A 54 3.33 -10.49 17.41
N THR A 55 4.30 -9.58 17.38
CA THR A 55 4.52 -8.63 16.26
C THR A 55 5.53 -9.14 15.24
N HIS A 56 6.10 -10.33 15.46
CA HIS A 56 7.01 -10.97 14.51
C HIS A 56 6.22 -11.53 13.32
N ILE A 57 6.56 -11.11 12.10
CA ILE A 57 5.89 -11.55 10.86
C ILE A 57 5.77 -13.07 10.80
N SER A 58 6.85 -13.81 11.11
CA SER A 58 6.89 -15.27 11.01
C SER A 58 5.84 -15.96 11.89
N PHE A 59 5.64 -15.47 13.11
CA PHE A 59 4.62 -16.01 14.04
C PHE A 59 3.20 -15.65 13.59
N ILE A 60 3.01 -14.47 13.01
CA ILE A 60 1.72 -14.06 12.45
C ILE A 60 1.36 -14.97 11.27
N THR A 61 2.28 -15.18 10.34
CA THR A 61 2.06 -16.08 9.19
C THR A 61 1.82 -17.53 9.62
N ASP A 62 2.55 -18.03 10.61
CA ASP A 62 2.33 -19.38 11.14
C ASP A 62 0.93 -19.53 11.77
N THR A 63 0.49 -18.52 12.52
CA THR A 63 -0.86 -18.48 13.10
C THR A 63 -1.93 -18.42 12.01
N VAL A 64 -1.72 -17.61 10.96
CA VAL A 64 -2.63 -17.52 9.81
C VAL A 64 -2.70 -18.85 9.06
N TYR A 65 -1.55 -19.53 8.88
CA TYR A 65 -1.46 -20.82 8.19
C TYR A 65 -2.29 -21.91 8.88
N HIS A 66 -2.20 -22.00 10.21
CA HIS A 66 -2.97 -22.97 11.00
C HIS A 66 -4.42 -22.56 11.24
N TRP A 67 -4.79 -21.32 10.91
CA TRP A 67 -6.13 -20.75 11.01
C TRP A 67 -6.90 -21.09 12.31
N PRO A 68 -6.76 -20.30 13.39
CA PRO A 68 -7.46 -20.57 14.65
C PRO A 68 -8.97 -20.33 14.53
N VAL A 69 -9.77 -21.40 14.57
CA VAL A 69 -11.25 -21.33 14.43
C VAL A 69 -11.89 -20.38 15.47
N SER A 70 -11.39 -20.37 16.72
CA SER A 70 -11.89 -19.53 17.81
C SER A 70 -11.66 -18.03 17.61
N ARG A 71 -10.68 -17.65 16.77
CA ARG A 71 -10.32 -16.26 16.44
C ARG A 71 -10.43 -16.01 14.94
N SER A 72 -11.28 -16.77 14.24
CA SER A 72 -11.49 -16.65 12.80
C SER A 72 -12.09 -15.30 12.41
N LEU A 73 -13.11 -14.82 13.15
CA LEU A 73 -13.77 -13.54 12.87
C LEU A 73 -12.81 -12.33 12.83
N PRO A 74 -11.98 -12.06 13.88
CA PRO A 74 -11.03 -10.95 13.82
C PRO A 74 -10.00 -11.12 12.70
N LEU A 75 -9.61 -12.35 12.37
CA LEU A 75 -8.62 -12.61 11.33
C LEU A 75 -9.20 -12.39 9.92
N VAL A 76 -10.47 -12.74 9.68
CA VAL A 76 -11.19 -12.40 8.45
C VAL A 76 -11.36 -10.89 8.31
N LEU A 77 -11.75 -10.19 9.38
CA LEU A 77 -11.87 -8.73 9.35
C LEU A 77 -10.52 -8.05 9.07
N ALA A 78 -9.44 -8.53 9.69
CA ALA A 78 -8.08 -8.08 9.42
C ALA A 78 -7.68 -8.32 7.96
N LEU A 79 -7.97 -9.51 7.42
CA LEU A 79 -7.72 -9.86 6.02
C LEU A 79 -8.47 -8.92 5.09
N CYS A 80 -9.78 -8.71 5.30
CA CYS A 80 -10.59 -7.82 4.49
C CYS A 80 -10.10 -6.37 4.55
N ALA A 81 -9.76 -5.87 5.75
CA ALA A 81 -9.25 -4.51 5.93
C ALA A 81 -7.90 -4.32 5.21
N CYS A 82 -6.96 -5.25 5.38
CA CYS A 82 -5.66 -5.21 4.70
C CYS A 82 -5.79 -5.41 3.19
N ALA A 83 -6.71 -6.26 2.72
CA ALA A 83 -6.98 -6.46 1.30
C ALA A 83 -7.51 -5.16 0.66
N PHE A 84 -8.48 -4.52 1.32
CA PHE A 84 -9.05 -3.25 0.87
C PHE A 84 -8.00 -2.14 0.84
N ALA A 85 -7.21 -2.02 1.90
CA ALA A 85 -6.16 -1.01 1.97
C ALA A 85 -5.05 -1.25 0.93
N THR A 86 -4.68 -2.50 0.69
CA THR A 86 -3.76 -2.89 -0.39
C THR A 86 -4.33 -2.51 -1.75
N PHE A 87 -5.62 -2.76 -1.99
CA PHE A 87 -6.28 -2.42 -3.24
C PHE A 87 -6.28 -0.90 -3.51
N ILE A 88 -6.53 -0.07 -2.49
CA ILE A 88 -6.44 1.39 -2.63
C ILE A 88 -5.00 1.79 -2.94
N GLU A 89 -4.02 1.24 -2.22
CA GLU A 89 -2.61 1.60 -2.40
C GLU A 89 -2.03 1.18 -3.76
N MET A 90 -2.65 0.19 -4.40
CA MET A 90 -2.34 -0.19 -5.78
C MET A 90 -2.71 0.91 -6.78
N GLY A 91 -3.54 1.89 -6.42
CA GLY A 91 -3.90 3.01 -7.30
C GLY A 91 -4.59 2.55 -8.58
N LYS A 92 -5.33 1.44 -8.53
CA LYS A 92 -6.13 0.95 -9.67
C LYS A 92 -7.53 1.55 -9.61
N LEU A 93 -8.19 1.69 -10.77
CA LEU A 93 -9.60 2.10 -10.86
C LEU A 93 -10.45 1.34 -9.84
N PRO A 94 -11.24 2.01 -8.98
CA PRO A 94 -11.62 3.43 -8.99
C PRO A 94 -10.73 4.40 -8.17
N PHE A 95 -9.60 3.95 -7.60
CA PHE A 95 -8.74 4.73 -6.70
C PHE A 95 -7.52 5.36 -7.39
N ASP A 96 -7.54 5.46 -8.72
CA ASP A 96 -6.50 6.08 -9.52
C ASP A 96 -6.66 7.62 -9.61
N LEU A 97 -6.57 8.28 -8.45
CA LEU A 97 -6.85 9.71 -8.32
C LEU A 97 -5.67 10.62 -8.67
N ALA A 98 -4.46 10.08 -8.66
CA ALA A 98 -3.21 10.82 -8.86
C ALA A 98 -2.88 11.02 -10.34
N GLU A 99 -3.05 9.95 -11.15
CA GLU A 99 -2.84 9.99 -12.60
C GLU A 99 -4.11 10.50 -13.29
N ALA A 100 -5.29 10.00 -12.86
CA ALA A 100 -6.63 10.42 -13.28
C ALA A 100 -6.64 11.00 -14.71
N GLU A 101 -6.30 10.19 -15.72
CA GLU A 101 -6.05 10.64 -17.10
C GLU A 101 -7.18 11.53 -17.66
N GLN A 102 -8.42 11.22 -17.26
CA GLN A 102 -9.62 11.94 -17.70
C GLN A 102 -9.80 13.32 -17.04
N GLU A 103 -9.25 13.54 -15.84
CA GLU A 103 -9.40 14.80 -15.09
C GLU A 103 -8.12 15.64 -15.08
N LEU A 104 -6.95 15.00 -14.98
CA LEU A 104 -5.66 15.63 -14.73
C LEU A 104 -4.63 15.33 -15.82
N GLN A 105 -5.04 14.64 -16.90
CA GLN A 105 -4.20 14.37 -18.07
C GLN A 105 -2.90 13.63 -17.75
N GLU A 106 -2.90 12.71 -16.76
CA GLU A 106 -1.74 11.98 -16.15
C GLU A 106 -1.13 12.64 -14.89
N GLY A 107 -1.67 13.78 -14.45
CA GLY A 107 -1.30 14.42 -13.17
C GLY A 107 0.20 14.71 -13.07
N PRO A 108 0.88 14.36 -11.95
CA PRO A 108 2.32 14.57 -11.75
C PRO A 108 3.24 14.02 -12.85
N LEU A 109 2.79 13.02 -13.61
CA LEU A 109 3.60 12.37 -14.65
C LEU A 109 3.70 13.20 -15.93
N THR A 110 2.78 14.13 -16.16
CA THR A 110 2.71 14.97 -17.37
C THR A 110 3.95 15.79 -17.65
N GLU A 111 4.63 16.22 -16.59
CA GLU A 111 5.76 17.14 -16.70
C GLU A 111 7.11 16.43 -16.83
N TYR A 112 7.14 15.12 -16.62
CA TYR A 112 8.36 14.34 -16.73
C TYR A 112 8.42 13.64 -18.09
N SER A 113 9.61 13.65 -18.71
CA SER A 113 9.87 12.93 -19.95
C SER A 113 11.16 12.10 -19.86
N GLY A 114 11.29 11.11 -20.74
CA GLY A 114 12.50 10.28 -20.86
C GLY A 114 12.86 9.53 -19.58
N TYR A 115 14.09 9.74 -19.09
CA TYR A 115 14.62 9.01 -17.93
C TYR A 115 13.87 9.31 -16.62
N GLY A 116 13.49 10.58 -16.38
CA GLY A 116 12.77 10.98 -15.16
C GLY A 116 11.41 10.29 -15.05
N PHE A 117 10.69 10.21 -16.17
CA PHE A 117 9.43 9.48 -16.28
C PHE A 117 9.59 7.99 -15.96
N ALA A 118 10.66 7.36 -16.48
CA ALA A 118 10.93 5.94 -16.24
C ALA A 118 11.19 5.66 -14.74
N VAL A 119 11.97 6.51 -14.07
CA VAL A 119 12.27 6.38 -12.63
C VAL A 119 11.00 6.51 -11.79
N LEU A 120 10.12 7.46 -12.12
CA LEU A 120 8.84 7.63 -11.42
C LEU A 120 7.92 6.41 -11.60
N LYS A 121 7.75 5.91 -12.84
CA LYS A 121 6.94 4.71 -13.10
C LYS A 121 7.50 3.47 -12.40
N TRP A 122 8.82 3.33 -12.35
CA TRP A 122 9.46 2.26 -11.57
C TRP A 122 9.20 2.41 -10.07
N GLY A 123 9.31 3.62 -9.52
CA GLY A 123 9.01 3.88 -8.11
C GLY A 123 7.58 3.50 -7.74
N ILE A 124 6.60 3.89 -8.55
CA ILE A 124 5.19 3.53 -8.36
C ILE A 124 4.99 2.01 -8.43
N SER A 125 5.59 1.36 -9.43
CA SER A 125 5.49 -0.10 -9.60
C SER A 125 6.12 -0.87 -8.43
N LEU A 126 7.25 -0.38 -7.90
CA LEU A 126 7.90 -0.96 -6.72
C LEU A 126 7.05 -0.75 -5.46
N LYS A 127 6.43 0.43 -5.28
CA LYS A 127 5.46 0.67 -4.19
C LYS A 127 4.35 -0.39 -4.22
N GLN A 128 3.71 -0.54 -5.38
CA GLN A 128 2.64 -1.52 -5.61
C GLN A 128 3.09 -2.95 -5.28
N LEU A 129 4.27 -3.35 -5.78
CA LEU A 129 4.82 -4.68 -5.54
C LEU A 129 5.07 -4.95 -4.06
N VAL A 130 5.67 -4.00 -3.32
CA VAL A 130 6.00 -4.19 -1.91
C VAL A 130 4.73 -4.26 -1.04
N VAL A 131 3.72 -3.44 -1.33
CA VAL A 131 2.43 -3.51 -0.59
C VAL A 131 1.72 -4.84 -0.86
N LEU A 132 1.68 -5.27 -2.12
CA LEU A 132 1.08 -6.55 -2.49
C LEU A 132 1.83 -7.73 -1.84
N GLN A 133 3.16 -7.72 -1.89
CA GLN A 133 3.99 -8.75 -1.26
C GLN A 133 3.79 -8.79 0.25
N MET A 134 3.64 -7.64 0.91
CA MET A 134 3.33 -7.59 2.34
C MET A 134 1.98 -8.26 2.64
N PHE A 135 0.94 -7.93 1.87
CA PHE A 135 -0.40 -8.51 2.06
C PHE A 135 -0.41 -10.03 1.82
N VAL A 136 0.10 -10.46 0.66
CA VAL A 136 0.18 -11.89 0.30
C VAL A 136 1.06 -12.64 1.28
N GLY A 137 2.22 -12.06 1.64
CA GLY A 137 3.16 -12.68 2.56
C GLY A 137 2.56 -12.97 3.93
N VAL A 138 1.68 -12.10 4.45
CA VAL A 138 1.04 -12.26 5.76
C VAL A 138 -0.21 -13.15 5.71
N PHE A 139 -1.10 -12.93 4.75
CA PHE A 139 -2.42 -13.58 4.73
C PHE A 139 -2.50 -14.83 3.86
N PHE A 140 -1.56 -15.01 2.93
CA PHE A 140 -1.46 -16.17 2.04
C PHE A 140 -0.05 -16.78 2.12
N PRO A 141 0.32 -17.36 3.28
CA PRO A 141 1.64 -17.95 3.51
C PRO A 141 1.88 -19.16 2.60
N TRP A 142 2.42 -18.92 1.40
CA TRP A 142 2.83 -19.95 0.44
C TRP A 142 4.35 -20.17 0.53
N GLY A 143 4.79 -21.41 0.76
CA GLY A 143 6.22 -21.78 0.75
C GLY A 143 7.03 -21.32 1.97
N GLN A 144 6.39 -21.08 3.11
CA GLN A 144 7.08 -20.72 4.36
C GLN A 144 7.87 -21.91 4.94
N MET A 145 9.04 -21.62 5.52
CA MET A 145 9.82 -22.60 6.28
C MET A 145 9.05 -22.94 7.57
N THR A 146 8.60 -24.19 7.69
CA THR A 146 7.86 -24.70 8.86
C THR A 146 8.76 -25.10 10.02
N HIS A 147 10.08 -25.12 9.81
CA HIS A 147 11.08 -25.43 10.82
C HIS A 147 12.23 -24.44 10.72
N PHE A 148 12.59 -23.85 11.86
CA PHE A 148 13.82 -23.07 12.07
C PHE A 148 14.94 -23.98 12.57
#